data_AF-A0A5D0QUV6-F1
#
_entry.id   AF-A0A5D0QUV6-F1
#
_cell.length_a   1.000
_cell.length_b   1.000
_cell.length_c   1.000
_cell.angle_alpha   90.00
_cell.angle_beta   90.00
_cell.angle_gamma   90.00
#
_symmetry.space_group_name_H-M   'P 1'
#
loop_
_entity.id
_entity.type
_entity.pdbx_description
1 polymer ?
#
loop_
_entity_poly.entity_id
_entity_poly.type
_entity_poly.pdbx_seq_one_letter_code
_entity_poly.pdbx_strand_id
1 'polypeptide(L)'
;MKNPNTFWNWFIENQHKFLQQQKPISPSSHHLKPQQLTDNEVLYYNLQTNLNNYCNNLSFVLIGPSAKKSIQQLIITTNGNKSLILYAANLICKAPKLPGWKFTASIKPRQNLDKIVSGNDSLYEFQNLKIKISDLYFLPTNYCSITQKFDITVYLTEYWKHPQQLLQQAITIMLEDLLGEHLAYSKINHLTIKQYPKNTNLINAYDMKSYFETFSITQ
;
A
#
# COMPACT_ATOMS: atom_id res chain seq x y z
N MET A 1 2.80 12.62 -21.64
CA MET A 1 1.74 11.66 -21.29
C MET A 1 1.32 10.96 -22.57
N LYS A 2 1.41 9.63 -22.63
CA LYS A 2 0.96 8.87 -23.80
C LYS A 2 -0.53 8.53 -23.67
N ASN A 3 -1.12 8.01 -24.74
CA ASN A 3 -2.54 7.64 -24.77
C ASN A 3 -2.85 6.55 -23.71
N PRO A 4 -3.80 6.78 -22.78
CA PRO A 4 -4.27 5.76 -21.83
C PRO A 4 -4.67 4.43 -22.47
N ASN A 5 -5.21 4.48 -23.70
CA ASN A 5 -5.66 3.29 -24.42
C ASN A 5 -4.52 2.32 -24.71
N THR A 6 -3.27 2.79 -24.86
CA THR A 6 -2.12 1.90 -25.07
C THR A 6 -1.91 0.98 -23.87
N PHE A 7 -1.98 1.54 -22.64
CA PHE A 7 -1.90 0.75 -21.42
C PHE A 7 -3.07 -0.22 -21.31
N TRP A 8 -4.30 0.25 -21.55
CA TRP A 8 -5.50 -0.58 -21.40
C TRP A 8 -5.60 -1.69 -22.43
N ASN A 9 -5.21 -1.46 -23.68
CA ASN A 9 -5.17 -2.51 -24.71
C ASN A 9 -4.20 -3.62 -24.31
N TRP A 10 -2.98 -3.25 -23.88
CA TRP A 10 -2.01 -4.21 -23.37
C TRP A 10 -2.56 -4.97 -22.15
N PHE A 11 -3.23 -4.27 -21.23
CA PHE A 11 -3.82 -4.90 -20.05
C PHE A 11 -4.89 -5.93 -20.42
N ILE A 12 -5.82 -5.58 -21.32
CA ILE A 12 -6.89 -6.48 -21.80
C ILE A 12 -6.30 -7.77 -22.38
N GLU A 13 -5.24 -7.65 -23.19
CA GLU A 13 -4.57 -8.79 -23.82
C GLU A 13 -3.90 -9.72 -22.80
N ASN A 14 -3.47 -9.19 -21.64
CA ASN A 14 -2.66 -9.93 -20.66
C ASN A 14 -3.38 -10.25 -19.34
N GLN A 15 -4.57 -9.68 -19.09
CA GLN A 15 -5.29 -9.77 -17.81
C GLN A 15 -5.51 -11.21 -17.33
N HIS A 16 -5.74 -12.14 -18.27
CA HIS A 16 -6.02 -13.54 -17.98
C HIS A 16 -4.85 -14.24 -17.27
N LYS A 17 -3.61 -13.78 -17.50
CA LYS A 17 -2.41 -14.33 -16.86
C LYS A 17 -2.38 -14.02 -15.36
N PHE A 18 -2.92 -12.87 -14.95
CA PHE A 18 -3.07 -12.53 -13.53
C PHE A 18 -4.19 -13.32 -12.86
N LEU A 19 -5.22 -13.76 -13.60
CA LEU A 19 -6.29 -14.61 -13.08
C LEU A 19 -5.82 -16.02 -12.73
N GLN A 20 -4.81 -16.53 -13.45
CA GLN A 20 -4.30 -17.89 -13.29
C GLN A 20 -3.26 -18.01 -12.16
N GLN A 21 -2.83 -16.90 -11.57
CA GLN A 21 -1.84 -16.88 -10.50
C GLN A 21 -2.47 -17.05 -9.12
N GLN A 22 -2.03 -18.06 -8.37
CA GLN A 22 -2.52 -18.39 -7.03
C GLN A 22 -1.60 -17.94 -5.89
N LYS A 23 -0.42 -17.37 -6.17
CA LYS A 23 0.56 -16.95 -5.14
C LYS A 23 0.88 -15.46 -5.23
N PRO A 24 0.80 -14.70 -4.10
CA PRO A 24 1.31 -13.33 -4.05
C PRO A 24 2.83 -13.32 -4.19
N ILE A 25 3.36 -12.37 -4.97
CA ILE A 25 4.79 -12.17 -5.16
C ILE A 25 5.19 -10.85 -4.50
N SER A 26 6.26 -10.88 -3.70
CA SER A 26 6.80 -9.68 -3.06
C SER A 26 7.40 -8.71 -4.08
N PRO A 27 7.26 -7.38 -3.90
CA PRO A 27 7.75 -6.35 -4.81
C PRO A 27 9.28 -6.17 -4.80
N SER A 28 10.07 -7.20 -4.48
CA SER A 28 11.52 -7.10 -4.25
C SER A 28 12.37 -7.10 -5.52
N SER A 29 11.79 -7.35 -6.69
CA SER A 29 12.53 -7.64 -7.93
C SER A 29 12.97 -6.40 -8.72
N HIS A 30 12.89 -5.20 -8.15
CA HIS A 30 13.22 -3.93 -8.81
C HIS A 30 14.69 -3.79 -9.28
N HIS A 31 15.58 -4.72 -8.92
CA HIS A 31 17.00 -4.74 -9.32
C HIS A 31 17.40 -5.88 -10.26
N LEU A 32 16.46 -6.76 -10.65
CA LEU A 32 16.77 -7.93 -11.48
C LEU A 32 16.61 -7.61 -12.98
N LYS A 33 17.54 -8.13 -13.79
CA LYS A 33 17.42 -8.05 -15.26
C LYS A 33 16.31 -9.01 -15.71
N PRO A 34 15.58 -8.73 -16.82
CA PRO A 34 14.49 -9.58 -17.30
C PRO A 34 14.86 -11.07 -17.49
N GLN A 35 16.14 -11.34 -17.77
CA GLN A 35 16.69 -12.69 -17.95
C GLN A 35 16.83 -13.50 -16.64
N GLN A 36 16.62 -12.86 -15.49
CA GLN A 36 16.72 -13.44 -14.15
C GLN A 36 15.36 -13.54 -13.46
N LEU A 37 14.28 -13.16 -14.16
CA LEU A 37 12.92 -13.13 -13.64
C LEU A 37 12.21 -14.44 -13.96
N THR A 38 11.44 -14.95 -13.00
CA THR A 38 10.41 -15.96 -13.27
C THR A 38 9.34 -15.40 -14.21
N ASP A 39 8.59 -16.27 -14.91
CA ASP A 39 7.50 -15.86 -15.82
C ASP A 39 6.51 -14.90 -15.16
N ASN A 40 6.26 -15.10 -13.86
CA ASN A 40 5.39 -14.21 -13.10
C ASN A 40 6.03 -12.82 -12.93
N GLU A 41 7.28 -12.75 -12.49
CA GLU A 41 7.98 -11.48 -12.33
C GLU A 41 8.10 -10.72 -13.65
N VAL A 42 8.25 -11.41 -14.78
CA VAL A 42 8.19 -10.81 -16.12
C VAL A 42 6.82 -10.16 -16.37
N LEU A 43 5.72 -10.80 -15.97
CA LEU A 43 4.38 -10.24 -16.12
C LEU A 43 4.20 -8.95 -15.30
N TYR A 44 4.63 -8.91 -14.04
CA TYR A 44 4.58 -7.71 -13.20
C TYR A 44 5.51 -6.60 -13.72
N TYR A 45 6.71 -6.98 -14.19
CA TYR A 45 7.65 -6.06 -14.83
C TYR A 45 7.04 -5.43 -16.09
N ASN A 46 6.37 -6.22 -16.92
CA ASN A 46 5.71 -5.71 -18.12
C ASN A 46 4.52 -4.80 -17.78
N LEU A 47 3.74 -5.12 -16.74
CA LEU A 47 2.69 -4.22 -16.25
C LEU A 47 3.28 -2.88 -15.80
N GLN A 48 4.36 -2.90 -15.01
CA GLN A 48 5.05 -1.68 -14.58
C GLN A 48 5.62 -0.89 -15.78
N THR A 49 6.20 -1.58 -16.75
CA THR A 49 6.78 -0.95 -17.94
C THR A 49 5.70 -0.27 -18.79
N ASN A 50 4.57 -0.93 -18.99
CA ASN A 50 3.44 -0.33 -19.71
C ASN A 50 2.83 0.85 -18.95
N LEU A 51 2.77 0.78 -17.62
CA LEU A 51 2.34 1.91 -16.79
C LEU A 51 3.31 3.10 -16.90
N ASN A 52 4.62 2.84 -16.83
CA ASN A 52 5.66 3.87 -16.99
C ASN A 52 5.63 4.50 -18.40
N ASN A 53 5.30 3.73 -19.43
CA ASN A 53 5.11 4.24 -20.79
C ASN A 53 3.96 5.25 -20.87
N TYR A 54 2.91 5.07 -20.08
CA TYR A 54 1.83 6.04 -19.97
C TYR A 54 2.28 7.30 -19.19
N CYS A 55 2.79 7.10 -17.98
CA CYS A 55 3.30 8.14 -17.10
C CYS A 55 4.36 7.55 -16.15
N ASN A 56 5.56 8.10 -16.18
CA ASN A 56 6.65 7.63 -15.33
C ASN A 56 6.31 7.85 -13.84
N ASN A 57 6.83 6.97 -12.98
CA ASN A 57 6.66 7.02 -11.52
C ASN A 57 5.24 6.73 -10.99
N LEU A 58 4.27 6.38 -11.84
CA LEU A 58 3.08 5.69 -11.37
C LEU A 58 3.46 4.26 -10.99
N SER A 59 2.84 3.73 -9.93
CA SER A 59 2.98 2.34 -9.51
C SER A 59 1.61 1.69 -9.41
N PHE A 60 1.57 0.39 -9.14
CA PHE A 60 0.31 -0.31 -8.99
C PHE A 60 0.30 -1.26 -7.79
N VAL A 61 -0.90 -1.55 -7.31
CA VAL A 61 -1.18 -2.64 -6.37
C VAL A 61 -2.20 -3.56 -7.02
N LEU A 62 -1.89 -4.86 -7.03
CA LEU A 62 -2.83 -5.91 -7.44
C LEU A 62 -3.37 -6.60 -6.20
N ILE A 63 -4.70 -6.61 -6.07
CA ILE A 63 -5.40 -7.32 -5.01
C ILE A 63 -6.12 -8.49 -5.66
N GLY A 64 -5.68 -9.69 -5.31
CA GLY A 64 -6.31 -10.93 -5.71
C GLY A 64 -7.65 -11.16 -5.00
N PRO A 65 -8.43 -12.14 -5.46
CA PRO A 65 -9.69 -12.46 -4.83
C PRO A 65 -9.48 -13.02 -3.41
N SER A 66 -10.11 -12.42 -2.39
CA SER A 66 -10.10 -12.93 -1.00
C SER A 66 -11.07 -14.10 -0.78
N ALA A 67 -12.03 -14.32 -1.70
CA ALA A 67 -12.97 -15.44 -1.67
C ALA A 67 -13.35 -15.87 -3.10
N LYS A 68 -14.01 -17.04 -3.25
CA LYS A 68 -14.46 -17.60 -4.55
C LYS A 68 -15.35 -16.68 -5.41
N LYS A 69 -15.78 -15.51 -4.91
CA LYS A 69 -16.65 -14.54 -5.61
C LYS A 69 -16.12 -13.09 -5.61
N SER A 70 -14.95 -12.82 -5.07
CA SER A 70 -14.39 -11.46 -5.10
C SER A 70 -13.75 -11.16 -6.44
N ILE A 71 -13.95 -9.95 -6.94
CA ILE A 71 -13.31 -9.42 -8.15
C ILE A 71 -11.84 -9.09 -7.88
N GLN A 72 -10.99 -9.21 -8.90
CA GLN A 72 -9.63 -8.70 -8.83
C GLN A 72 -9.63 -7.19 -8.85
N GLN A 73 -8.67 -6.56 -8.19
CA GLN A 73 -8.54 -5.12 -8.20
C GLN A 73 -7.14 -4.71 -8.62
N LEU A 74 -7.06 -3.81 -9.60
CA LEU A 74 -5.85 -3.08 -9.95
C LEU A 74 -6.02 -1.63 -9.46
N ILE A 75 -5.16 -1.26 -8.52
CA ILE A 75 -5.07 0.10 -7.98
C ILE A 75 -3.86 0.77 -8.61
N ILE A 76 -4.06 1.93 -9.23
CA ILE A 76 -2.95 2.80 -9.65
C ILE A 76 -2.64 3.76 -8.50
N THR A 77 -1.40 3.71 -8.01
CA THR A 77 -0.90 4.49 -6.88
C THR A 77 0.12 5.53 -7.36
N THR A 78 0.15 6.68 -6.69
CA THR A 78 1.16 7.72 -6.95
C THR A 78 2.32 7.66 -5.95
N ASN A 79 2.26 6.73 -4.99
CA ASN A 79 3.18 6.62 -3.87
C ASN A 79 3.35 7.98 -3.17
N GLY A 80 2.24 8.70 -2.99
CA GLY A 80 2.20 10.01 -2.35
C GLY A 80 2.61 11.19 -3.22
N ASN A 81 3.00 10.98 -4.48
CA ASN A 81 3.34 12.08 -5.37
C ASN A 81 2.08 12.80 -5.87
N LYS A 82 1.84 14.00 -5.32
CA LYS A 82 0.66 14.82 -5.64
C LYS A 82 0.59 15.24 -7.10
N SER A 83 1.72 15.42 -7.78
CA SER A 83 1.73 15.83 -9.20
C SER A 83 1.21 14.73 -10.13
N LEU A 84 1.21 13.47 -9.67
CA LEU A 84 0.76 12.32 -10.45
C LEU A 84 -0.74 12.00 -10.30
N ILE A 85 -1.45 12.65 -9.38
CA ILE A 85 -2.85 12.32 -9.04
C ILE A 85 -3.77 12.42 -10.26
N LEU A 86 -3.66 13.51 -11.04
CA LEU A 86 -4.48 13.70 -12.24
C LEU A 86 -4.18 12.67 -13.33
N TYR A 87 -2.93 12.18 -13.40
CA TYR A 87 -2.54 11.15 -14.36
C TYR A 87 -3.12 9.79 -13.97
N ALA A 88 -3.05 9.41 -12.69
CA ALA A 88 -3.70 8.20 -12.19
C ALA A 88 -5.22 8.25 -12.41
N ALA A 89 -5.86 9.37 -12.10
CA ALA A 89 -7.29 9.57 -12.31
C ALA A 89 -7.68 9.50 -13.80
N ASN A 90 -6.91 10.13 -14.69
CA ASN A 90 -7.14 10.09 -16.13
C ASN A 90 -7.01 8.67 -16.69
N LEU A 91 -6.00 7.90 -16.24
CA LEU A 91 -5.84 6.50 -16.64
C LEU A 91 -7.07 5.68 -16.26
N ILE A 92 -7.53 5.78 -15.02
CA ILE A 92 -8.70 5.06 -14.51
C ILE A 92 -10.00 5.51 -15.19
N CYS A 93 -10.15 6.80 -15.51
CA CYS A 93 -11.31 7.30 -16.25
C CYS A 93 -11.45 6.67 -17.65
N LYS A 94 -10.34 6.19 -18.23
CA LYS A 94 -10.31 5.48 -19.51
C LYS A 94 -10.29 3.96 -19.37
N ALA A 95 -10.44 3.44 -18.15
CA ALA A 95 -10.43 2.00 -17.92
C ALA A 95 -11.58 1.30 -18.65
N PRO A 96 -11.31 0.15 -19.30
CA PRO A 96 -12.34 -0.63 -19.95
C PRO A 96 -13.28 -1.24 -18.91
N LYS A 97 -14.53 -1.50 -19.31
CA LYS A 97 -15.42 -2.36 -18.52
C LYS A 97 -14.98 -3.81 -18.73
N LEU A 98 -14.30 -4.37 -17.73
CA LEU A 98 -13.78 -5.73 -17.79
C LEU A 98 -14.40 -6.58 -16.67
N PRO A 99 -15.22 -7.60 -16.99
CA PRO A 99 -15.79 -8.50 -15.99
C PRO A 99 -14.72 -9.12 -15.10
N GLY A 100 -14.99 -9.18 -13.79
CA GLY A 100 -14.05 -9.72 -12.81
C GLY A 100 -12.95 -8.76 -12.35
N TRP A 101 -12.90 -7.54 -12.89
CA TRP A 101 -11.91 -6.52 -12.52
C TRP A 101 -12.54 -5.24 -11.98
N LYS A 102 -11.86 -4.66 -10.98
CA LYS A 102 -12.09 -3.31 -10.46
C LYS A 102 -10.83 -2.48 -10.65
N PHE A 103 -11.01 -1.31 -11.24
CA PHE A 103 -9.93 -0.35 -11.47
C PHE A 103 -10.15 0.88 -10.60
N THR A 104 -9.15 1.27 -9.81
CA THR A 104 -9.25 2.47 -8.95
C THR A 104 -7.95 3.25 -8.95
N ALA A 105 -8.06 4.56 -8.73
CA ALA A 105 -6.92 5.40 -8.38
C ALA A 105 -6.83 5.50 -6.85
N SER A 106 -5.61 5.37 -6.36
CA SER A 106 -5.22 5.44 -4.95
C SER A 106 -5.70 4.31 -4.05
N ILE A 107 -4.86 3.97 -3.08
CA ILE A 107 -5.17 3.01 -2.03
C ILE A 107 -6.17 3.67 -1.06
N LYS A 108 -7.28 3.01 -0.81
CA LYS A 108 -8.30 3.43 0.16
C LYS A 108 -8.18 2.57 1.42
N PRO A 109 -8.60 3.08 2.60
CA PRO A 109 -8.72 2.24 3.78
C PRO A 109 -9.53 0.98 3.48
N ARG A 110 -9.01 -0.20 3.80
CA ARG A 110 -9.64 -1.49 3.49
C ARG A 110 -10.15 -2.23 4.72
N GLN A 111 -9.67 -1.86 5.89
CA GLN A 111 -9.93 -2.60 7.12
C GLN A 111 -11.19 -2.13 7.83
N ASN A 112 -11.88 -3.07 8.47
CA ASN A 112 -13.01 -2.75 9.35
C ASN A 112 -12.44 -2.34 10.72
N LEU A 113 -12.62 -1.08 11.10
CA LEU A 113 -12.10 -0.54 12.35
C LEU A 113 -12.64 -1.29 13.58
N ASP A 114 -13.92 -1.67 13.62
CA ASP A 114 -14.51 -2.43 14.73
C ASP A 114 -13.81 -3.78 14.92
N LYS A 115 -13.42 -4.44 13.82
CA LYS A 115 -12.63 -5.67 13.86
C LYS A 115 -11.24 -5.43 14.41
N ILE A 116 -10.57 -4.35 14.01
CA ILE A 116 -9.23 -4.02 14.50
C ILE A 116 -9.26 -3.71 16.00
N VAL A 117 -10.21 -2.88 16.44
CA VAL A 117 -10.37 -2.50 17.86
C VAL A 117 -10.65 -3.73 18.73
N SER A 118 -11.41 -4.70 18.21
CA SER A 118 -11.69 -5.96 18.91
C SER A 118 -10.59 -7.04 18.77
N GLY A 119 -9.49 -6.75 18.07
CA GLY A 119 -8.39 -7.72 17.82
C GLY A 119 -8.74 -8.85 16.84
N ASN A 120 -9.87 -8.73 16.15
CA ASN A 120 -10.41 -9.70 15.19
C ASN A 120 -10.17 -9.28 13.72
N ASP A 121 -9.19 -8.42 13.49
CA ASP A 121 -8.74 -8.03 12.16
C ASP A 121 -7.93 -9.12 11.47
N SER A 122 -7.70 -8.89 10.17
CA SER A 122 -7.03 -9.85 9.30
C SER A 122 -5.57 -9.97 9.68
N LEU A 123 -5.07 -11.21 9.76
CA LEU A 123 -3.65 -11.47 9.89
C LEU A 123 -2.95 -11.19 8.56
N TYR A 124 -1.98 -10.29 8.56
CA TYR A 124 -1.07 -10.09 7.44
C TYR A 124 0.04 -11.13 7.51
N GLU A 125 0.35 -11.74 6.37
CA GLU A 125 1.47 -12.67 6.23
C GLU A 125 2.46 -12.13 5.19
N PHE A 126 3.64 -11.72 5.65
CA PHE A 126 4.74 -11.24 4.82
C PHE A 126 5.95 -12.17 5.00
N GLN A 127 6.15 -13.10 4.06
CA GLN A 127 7.17 -14.15 4.21
C GLN A 127 6.96 -14.92 5.52
N ASN A 128 7.88 -14.81 6.49
CA ASN A 128 7.78 -15.43 7.81
C ASN A 128 7.18 -14.50 8.89
N LEU A 129 6.87 -13.25 8.57
CA LEU A 129 6.23 -12.30 9.47
C LEU A 129 4.72 -12.48 9.44
N LYS A 130 4.11 -12.71 10.61
CA LYS A 130 2.66 -12.77 10.81
C LYS A 130 2.27 -11.68 11.79
N ILE A 131 1.38 -10.76 11.37
CA ILE A 131 1.09 -9.56 12.16
C ILE A 131 -0.30 -9.00 11.89
N LYS A 132 -0.95 -8.43 12.90
CA LYS A 132 -2.21 -7.69 12.78
C LYS A 132 -2.01 -6.20 13.01
N ILE A 133 -2.93 -5.37 12.54
CA ILE A 133 -2.90 -3.94 12.84
C ILE A 133 -3.23 -3.71 14.32
N SER A 134 -4.08 -4.56 14.91
CA SER A 134 -4.40 -4.53 16.35
C SER A 134 -3.18 -4.69 17.25
N ASP A 135 -2.09 -5.28 16.74
CA ASP A 135 -0.86 -5.52 17.49
C ASP A 135 0.14 -4.37 17.37
N LEU A 136 -0.17 -3.36 16.56
CA LEU A 136 0.66 -2.20 16.31
C LEU A 136 0.33 -1.06 17.26
N TYR A 137 1.39 -0.40 17.73
CA TYR A 137 1.28 0.85 18.47
C TYR A 137 2.02 1.95 17.73
N PHE A 138 1.62 3.20 17.91
CA PHE A 138 2.29 4.34 17.31
C PHE A 138 2.56 5.46 18.32
N LEU A 139 3.60 6.22 18.02
CA LEU A 139 3.93 7.47 18.69
C LEU A 139 4.24 8.53 17.61
N PRO A 140 3.47 9.62 17.55
CA PRO A 140 3.79 10.77 16.72
C PRO A 140 4.90 11.58 17.39
N THR A 141 5.86 12.04 16.59
CA THR A 141 7.06 12.78 16.99
C THR A 141 7.33 13.90 15.98
N ASN A 142 8.04 14.95 16.38
CA ASN A 142 8.53 16.01 15.48
C ASN A 142 7.47 16.53 14.47
N TYR A 143 6.42 17.18 14.96
CA TYR A 143 5.45 17.81 14.07
C TYR A 143 6.07 19.02 13.35
N CYS A 144 6.00 19.03 12.03
CA CYS A 144 6.42 20.15 11.19
C CYS A 144 5.21 21.00 10.79
N SER A 145 5.11 22.23 11.32
CA SER A 145 4.00 23.14 11.03
C SER A 145 3.94 23.59 9.56
N ILE A 146 5.09 23.65 8.87
CA ILE A 146 5.17 24.06 7.46
C ILE A 146 4.55 22.99 6.55
N THR A 147 4.91 21.72 6.77
CA THR A 147 4.41 20.60 5.94
C THR A 147 3.13 19.99 6.48
N GLN A 148 2.77 20.29 7.73
CA GLN A 148 1.69 19.69 8.51
C GLN A 148 1.82 18.17 8.67
N LYS A 149 3.06 17.69 8.79
CA LYS A 149 3.40 16.27 8.91
C LYS A 149 4.06 15.94 10.24
N PHE A 150 3.97 14.66 10.62
CA PHE A 150 4.63 14.06 11.76
C PHE A 150 5.72 13.09 11.29
N ASP A 151 6.83 13.04 12.01
CA ASP A 151 7.58 11.81 12.09
C ASP A 151 6.81 10.84 13.00
N ILE A 152 6.79 9.56 12.69
CA ILE A 152 6.12 8.57 13.52
C ILE A 152 7.06 7.43 13.86
N THR A 153 6.88 6.87 15.05
CA THR A 153 7.44 5.57 15.41
C THR A 153 6.32 4.56 15.55
N VAL A 154 6.39 3.45 14.80
CA VAL A 154 5.51 2.29 14.97
C VAL A 154 6.26 1.23 15.78
N TYR A 155 5.58 0.67 16.77
CA TYR A 155 6.14 -0.28 17.72
C TYR A 155 5.57 -1.68 17.54
N LEU A 156 6.46 -2.67 17.67
CA LEU A 156 6.20 -4.10 17.48
C LEU A 156 6.71 -4.92 18.67
N THR A 157 5.96 -5.93 19.09
CA THR A 157 6.36 -6.81 20.20
C THR A 157 7.50 -7.78 19.83
N GLU A 158 7.67 -8.12 18.55
CA GLU A 158 8.69 -9.06 18.09
C GLU A 158 9.59 -8.49 16.97
N TYR A 159 9.95 -7.21 17.06
CA TYR A 159 10.74 -6.48 16.07
C TYR A 159 12.05 -7.19 15.69
N TRP A 160 12.81 -7.65 16.68
CA TRP A 160 14.17 -8.19 16.48
C TRP A 160 14.23 -9.49 15.68
N LYS A 161 13.09 -10.15 15.44
CA LYS A 161 13.04 -11.44 14.73
C LYS A 161 13.08 -11.30 13.21
N HIS A 162 12.91 -10.09 12.68
CA HIS A 162 12.73 -9.87 11.25
C HIS A 162 13.68 -8.79 10.70
N PRO A 163 14.10 -8.90 9.42
CA PRO A 163 14.90 -7.86 8.78
C PRO A 163 14.17 -6.52 8.76
N GLN A 164 14.89 -5.42 9.02
CA GLN A 164 14.32 -4.07 9.05
C GLN A 164 13.61 -3.71 7.74
N GLN A 165 14.13 -4.14 6.59
CA GLN A 165 13.50 -3.89 5.28
C GLN A 165 12.13 -4.59 5.15
N LEU A 166 12.00 -5.83 5.62
CA LEU A 166 10.74 -6.57 5.61
C LEU A 166 9.71 -5.84 6.49
N LEU A 167 10.13 -5.41 7.67
CA LEU A 167 9.28 -4.63 8.59
C LEU A 167 8.87 -3.30 7.98
N GLN A 168 9.79 -2.56 7.36
CA GLN A 168 9.50 -1.29 6.71
C GLN A 168 8.43 -1.45 5.63
N GLN A 169 8.58 -2.47 4.78
CA GLN A 169 7.60 -2.78 3.73
C GLN A 169 6.24 -3.17 4.33
N ALA A 170 6.23 -4.12 5.27
CA ALA A 170 5.00 -4.62 5.89
C ALA A 170 4.22 -3.49 6.58
N ILE A 171 4.88 -2.69 7.41
CA ILE A 171 4.24 -1.58 8.14
C ILE A 171 3.78 -0.48 7.19
N THR A 172 4.54 -0.17 6.14
CA THR A 172 4.08 0.81 5.13
C THR A 172 2.76 0.37 4.49
N ILE A 173 2.68 -0.89 4.05
CA ILE A 173 1.46 -1.47 3.45
C ILE A 173 0.30 -1.45 4.46
N MET A 174 0.55 -1.84 5.71
CA MET A 174 -0.49 -1.85 6.76
C MET A 174 -1.00 -0.44 7.08
N LEU A 175 -0.12 0.58 7.09
CA LEU A 175 -0.52 1.97 7.29
C LEU A 175 -1.32 2.52 6.10
N GLU A 176 -0.96 2.17 4.86
CA GLU A 176 -1.76 2.51 3.68
C GLU A 176 -3.13 1.83 3.70
N ASP A 177 -3.22 0.59 4.18
CA ASP A 177 -4.49 -0.11 4.34
C ASP A 177 -5.37 0.44 5.45
N LEU A 178 -4.75 1.00 6.49
CA LEU A 178 -5.44 1.61 7.62
C LEU A 178 -5.91 3.03 7.31
N LEU A 179 -5.03 3.86 6.74
CA LEU A 179 -5.24 5.30 6.55
C LEU A 179 -5.69 5.65 5.13
N GLY A 180 -5.40 4.80 4.16
CA GLY A 180 -5.38 5.14 2.75
C GLY A 180 -4.12 5.93 2.36
N GLU A 181 -3.78 5.87 1.07
CA GLU A 181 -2.60 6.53 0.49
C GLU A 181 -2.58 8.03 0.82
N HIS A 182 -3.69 8.73 0.57
CA HIS A 182 -3.73 10.19 0.71
C HIS A 182 -3.43 10.65 2.14
N LEU A 183 -4.07 10.04 3.15
CA LEU A 183 -3.86 10.44 4.54
C LEU A 183 -2.45 10.05 5.01
N ALA A 184 -1.99 8.83 4.70
CA ALA A 184 -0.65 8.38 5.05
C ALA A 184 0.43 9.34 4.53
N TYR A 185 0.44 9.63 3.23
CA TYR A 185 1.47 10.49 2.63
C TYR A 185 1.29 11.98 2.92
N SER A 186 0.09 12.44 3.28
CA SER A 186 -0.12 13.84 3.66
C SER A 186 0.23 14.14 5.11
N LYS A 187 0.22 13.13 6.01
CA LYS A 187 0.46 13.32 7.44
C LYS A 187 1.76 12.71 7.94
N ILE A 188 2.32 11.71 7.25
CA ILE A 188 3.56 11.06 7.67
C ILE A 188 4.73 11.64 6.86
N ASN A 189 5.78 12.04 7.58
CA ASN A 189 7.04 12.52 7.02
C ASN A 189 8.09 11.40 7.05
N HIS A 190 8.41 10.89 8.24
CA HIS A 190 9.31 9.75 8.43
C HIS A 190 8.64 8.64 9.25
N LEU A 191 8.77 7.40 8.79
CA LEU A 191 8.35 6.21 9.53
C LEU A 191 9.58 5.52 10.11
N THR A 192 9.62 5.44 11.44
CA THR A 192 10.58 4.63 12.19
C THR A 192 9.87 3.41 12.76
N ILE A 193 10.52 2.25 12.77
CA ILE A 193 9.98 1.04 13.39
C ILE A 193 10.89 0.63 14.54
N LYS A 194 10.31 0.35 15.71
CA LYS A 194 11.05 -0.03 16.91
C LYS A 194 10.40 -1.20 17.65
N GLN A 195 11.19 -1.83 18.50
CA GLN A 195 10.69 -2.77 19.50
C GLN A 195 9.81 -2.05 20.52
N TYR A 196 8.67 -2.64 20.87
CA TYR A 196 7.78 -2.16 21.91
C TYR A 196 8.54 -1.99 23.24
N PRO A 197 8.61 -0.77 23.80
CA PRO A 197 9.27 -0.51 25.07
C PRO A 197 8.43 -1.05 26.21
N LYS A 198 9.04 -1.77 27.15
CA LYS A 198 8.36 -2.14 28.40
C LYS A 198 8.02 -0.83 29.14
N ASN A 199 6.75 -0.64 29.52
CA ASN A 199 6.25 0.47 30.35
C ASN A 199 6.09 1.84 29.66
N THR A 200 5.52 1.90 28.45
CA THR A 200 5.16 3.19 27.83
C THR A 200 3.70 3.21 27.41
N ASN A 201 2.99 4.30 27.72
CA ASN A 201 1.66 4.56 27.19
C ASN A 201 1.76 4.92 25.70
N LEU A 202 1.73 3.90 24.85
CA LEU A 202 1.69 4.08 23.41
C LEU A 202 0.24 4.08 22.92
N ILE A 203 -0.02 4.83 21.84
CA ILE A 203 -1.34 4.90 21.22
C ILE A 203 -1.49 3.68 20.31
N ASN A 204 -2.66 3.04 20.27
CA ASN A 204 -2.88 1.96 19.31
C ASN A 204 -2.83 2.52 17.88
N ALA A 205 -2.24 1.76 16.94
CA ALA A 205 -2.13 2.22 15.55
C ALA A 205 -3.50 2.52 14.93
N TYR A 206 -4.55 1.79 15.30
CA TYR A 206 -5.90 2.02 14.78
C TYR A 206 -6.50 3.38 15.16
N ASP A 207 -5.97 4.06 16.18
CA ASP A 207 -6.37 5.42 16.55
C ASP A 207 -5.64 6.50 15.74
N MET A 208 -4.65 6.13 14.91
CA MET A 208 -3.79 7.07 14.19
C MET A 208 -4.57 7.99 13.25
N LYS A 209 -5.61 7.48 12.59
CA LYS A 209 -6.48 8.31 11.76
C LYS A 209 -7.14 9.42 12.58
N SER A 210 -7.79 9.04 13.68
CA SER A 210 -8.46 9.98 14.58
C SER A 210 -7.47 11.01 15.14
N TYR A 211 -6.27 10.57 15.53
CA TYR A 211 -5.21 11.46 15.98
C TYR A 211 -4.85 12.52 14.92
N PHE A 212 -4.61 12.13 13.67
CA PHE A 212 -4.25 13.08 12.61
C PHE A 212 -5.38 14.04 12.22
N GLU A 213 -6.64 13.61 12.35
CA GLU A 213 -7.81 14.42 12.01
C GLU A 213 -8.19 15.40 13.13
N THR A 214 -7.93 15.06 14.39
CA THR A 214 -8.27 15.88 15.56
C THR A 214 -7.12 16.74 16.07
N PHE A 215 -5.88 16.46 15.65
CA PHE A 215 -4.72 17.26 16.03
C PHE A 215 -4.88 18.71 15.58
N SER A 216 -4.86 19.61 16.55
CA SER A 216 -4.83 21.05 16.36
C SER A 216 -3.67 21.63 17.16
N ILE A 217 -2.99 22.63 16.60
CA ILE A 217 -2.02 23.41 17.35
C ILE A 217 -2.85 24.39 18.18
N THR A 218 -2.92 24.19 19.49
CA THR A 218 -3.41 25.23 20.38
C THR A 218 -2.48 26.43 20.23
N GLN A 219 -3.03 27.55 19.75
CA GLN A 219 -2.30 28.82 19.61
C GLN A 219 -1.98 29.41 20.99
#